data_AF-A0A174Z3W4-F1
#
_entry.id   AF-A0A174Z3W4-F1
#
_cell.length_a   1.000
_cell.length_b   1.000
_cell.length_c   1.000
_cell.angle_alpha   90.00
_cell.angle_beta   90.00
_cell.angle_gamma   90.00
#
_symmetry.space_group_name_H-M   'P 1'
#
loop_
_entity.id
_entity.type
_entity.pdbx_description
1 polymer ?
#
loop_
_entity_poly.entity_id
_entity_poly.type
_entity_poly.pdbx_seq_one_letter_code
_entity_poly.pdbx_strand_id
1 'polypeptide(L)'
;MQDNRIPPQKRPMTEAEILRRRTLRRAAIKRQKRRRTLFLSACGLVAVLLIAGIVLLCRGCGHTEGKPHNESIYGSFAMSDKSCVYTFREDGSGELRLSGAPYKFRFTLSGRTLSIDFEAEALTDCEYEVAYTDTGLELTAGKGTATQGEKYILNRTEK
;
A
#
# COMPACT_ATOMS: atom_id res chain seq x y z
N MET A 1 50.14 44.92 27.69
CA MET A 1 50.82 43.66 28.04
C MET A 1 50.37 42.60 27.04
N GLN A 2 51.25 42.19 26.11
CA GLN A 2 50.95 41.12 25.14
C GLN A 2 51.37 39.78 25.75
N ASP A 3 50.40 38.88 25.94
CA ASP A 3 50.57 37.53 26.50
C ASP A 3 51.21 36.62 25.44
N ASN A 4 52.48 36.28 25.62
CA ASN A 4 53.24 35.38 24.77
C ASN A 4 53.06 33.94 25.27
N ARG A 5 52.05 33.22 24.77
CA ARG A 5 51.92 31.76 24.96
C ARG A 5 52.27 31.02 23.68
N ILE A 6 53.41 30.35 23.72
CA ILE A 6 53.91 29.45 22.66
C ILE A 6 52.92 28.28 22.49
N PRO A 7 52.43 27.99 21.27
CA PRO A 7 51.49 26.89 21.03
C PRO A 7 52.16 25.50 21.19
N PRO A 8 51.40 24.46 21.59
CA PRO A 8 51.94 23.13 21.84
C PRO A 8 52.48 22.50 20.54
N GLN A 9 53.75 22.14 20.55
CA GLN A 9 54.43 21.48 19.44
C GLN A 9 53.81 20.09 19.21
N LYS A 10 53.05 19.92 18.12
CA LYS A 10 52.53 18.61 17.69
C LYS A 10 53.72 17.77 17.23
N ARG A 11 54.03 16.69 17.96
CA ARG A 11 55.06 15.72 17.55
C ARG A 11 54.78 15.25 16.13
N PRO A 12 55.77 15.28 15.22
CA PRO A 12 55.58 14.80 13.85
C PRO A 12 55.29 13.29 13.92
N MET A 13 54.15 12.90 13.36
CA MET A 13 53.69 11.51 13.32
C MET A 13 54.62 10.73 12.38
N THR A 14 55.33 9.73 12.91
CA THR A 14 56.35 8.98 12.15
C THR A 14 55.71 8.18 11.01
N GLU A 15 56.37 8.08 9.85
CA GLU A 15 55.87 7.38 8.66
C GLU A 15 55.38 5.95 8.95
N ALA A 16 56.03 5.26 9.90
CA ALA A 16 55.65 3.92 10.34
C ALA A 16 54.23 3.87 10.95
N GLU A 17 53.80 4.88 11.71
CA GLU A 17 52.45 4.95 12.26
C GLU A 17 51.40 5.30 11.20
N ILE A 18 51.77 6.13 10.23
CA ILE A 18 50.91 6.47 9.09
C ILE A 18 50.67 5.21 8.24
N LEU A 19 51.71 4.42 7.98
CA LEU A 19 51.60 3.15 7.25
C LEU A 19 50.75 2.14 8.01
N ARG A 20 50.98 1.98 9.32
CA ARG A 20 50.22 1.05 10.18
C ARG A 20 48.74 1.42 10.26
N ARG A 21 48.40 2.71 10.33
CA ARG A 21 47.00 3.17 10.26
C ARG A 21 46.38 2.91 8.89
N ARG A 22 47.12 3.06 7.80
CA ARG A 22 46.65 2.76 6.43
C ARG A 22 46.38 1.26 6.22
N THR A 23 47.24 0.38 6.73
CA THR A 23 47.05 -1.08 6.62
C THR A 23 45.84 -1.56 7.44
N LEU A 24 45.68 -1.06 8.67
CA LEU A 24 44.51 -1.36 9.50
C LEU A 24 43.20 -0.90 8.86
N ARG A 25 43.16 0.32 8.28
CA ARG A 25 41.98 0.82 7.55
C ARG A 25 41.66 -0.06 6.33
N ARG A 26 42.66 -0.48 5.55
CA ARG A 26 42.45 -1.38 4.39
C ARG A 26 41.92 -2.76 4.81
N ALA A 27 42.42 -3.32 5.92
CA ALA A 27 41.95 -4.59 6.45
C ALA A 27 40.51 -4.54 6.97
N ALA A 28 40.13 -3.44 7.64
CA ALA A 28 38.76 -3.22 8.12
C ALA A 28 37.76 -3.10 6.96
N ILE A 29 38.10 -2.34 5.91
CA ILE A 29 37.26 -2.17 4.71
C ILE A 29 37.07 -3.50 3.96
N LYS A 30 38.13 -4.32 3.82
CA LYS A 30 38.02 -5.66 3.22
C LYS A 30 37.12 -6.60 4.03
N ARG A 31 37.21 -6.59 5.37
CA ARG A 31 36.35 -7.40 6.25
C ARG A 31 34.88 -6.96 6.18
N GLN A 32 34.60 -5.66 6.10
CA GLN A 32 33.24 -5.14 5.95
C GLN A 32 32.63 -5.53 4.59
N LYS A 33 33.41 -5.42 3.49
CA LYS A 33 32.94 -5.80 2.15
C LYS A 33 32.66 -7.31 2.04
N ARG A 34 33.52 -8.16 2.60
CA ARG A 34 33.34 -9.62 2.62
C ARG A 34 32.12 -10.05 3.45
N ARG A 35 31.85 -9.42 4.60
CA ARG A 35 30.61 -9.66 5.37
C ARG A 35 29.36 -9.25 4.60
N ARG A 36 29.39 -8.12 3.90
CA ARG A 36 28.24 -7.66 3.10
C ARG A 36 27.91 -8.62 1.95
N THR A 37 28.92 -9.13 1.24
CA THR A 37 28.70 -10.11 0.15
C THR A 37 28.18 -11.47 0.66
N LEU A 38 28.66 -11.93 1.82
CA LEU A 38 28.17 -13.16 2.45
C LEU A 38 26.72 -13.02 2.96
N PHE A 39 26.37 -11.90 3.58
CA PHE A 39 24.99 -11.64 4.02
C PHE A 39 24.01 -11.51 2.83
N LEU A 40 24.41 -10.83 1.75
CA LEU A 40 23.59 -10.70 0.54
C LEU A 40 23.35 -12.06 -0.16
N SER A 41 24.34 -12.95 -0.15
CA SER A 41 24.22 -14.29 -0.75
C SER A 41 23.33 -15.23 0.08
N ALA A 42 23.36 -15.13 1.42
CA ALA A 42 22.60 -16.01 2.30
C ALA A 42 21.11 -15.63 2.39
N CYS A 43 20.78 -14.33 2.36
CA CYS A 43 19.38 -13.88 2.40
C CYS A 43 18.63 -14.11 1.09
N GLY A 44 19.31 -14.12 -0.06
CA GLY A 44 18.68 -14.32 -1.36
C GLY A 44 18.00 -15.69 -1.49
N LEU A 45 18.63 -16.76 -0.99
CA LEU A 45 18.07 -18.12 -1.11
C LEU A 45 16.81 -18.30 -0.25
N VAL A 46 16.79 -17.72 0.96
CA VAL A 46 15.63 -17.77 1.87
C VAL A 46 14.46 -16.97 1.30
N ALA A 47 14.72 -15.79 0.72
CA ALA A 47 13.69 -14.98 0.09
C ALA A 47 13.05 -15.69 -1.12
N VAL A 48 13.85 -16.37 -1.95
CA VAL A 48 13.33 -17.13 -3.11
C VAL A 48 12.48 -18.32 -2.66
N LEU A 49 12.89 -19.06 -1.61
CA LEU A 49 12.10 -20.16 -1.06
C LEU A 49 10.79 -19.68 -0.43
N LEU A 50 10.79 -18.52 0.26
CA LEU A 50 9.59 -17.89 0.78
C LEU A 50 8.64 -17.47 -0.34
N ILE A 51 9.13 -16.82 -1.39
CA ILE A 51 8.31 -16.41 -2.54
C ILE A 51 7.75 -17.64 -3.26
N ALA A 52 8.56 -18.67 -3.50
CA ALA A 52 8.09 -19.93 -4.11
C ALA A 52 7.04 -20.64 -3.23
N GLY A 53 7.23 -20.66 -1.92
CA GLY A 53 6.26 -21.18 -0.96
C GLY A 53 4.94 -20.41 -0.98
N ILE A 54 4.99 -19.07 -1.01
CA ILE A 54 3.79 -18.22 -1.12
C ILE A 54 3.10 -18.48 -2.46
N VAL A 55 3.82 -18.54 -3.59
CA VAL A 55 3.23 -18.81 -4.92
C VAL A 55 2.60 -20.21 -4.98
N LEU A 56 3.22 -21.22 -4.36
CA LEU A 56 2.65 -22.58 -4.26
C LEU A 56 1.40 -22.61 -3.38
N LEU A 57 1.38 -21.89 -2.25
CA LEU A 57 0.19 -21.73 -1.42
C LEU A 57 -0.92 -20.97 -2.17
N CYS A 58 -0.57 -19.94 -2.95
CA CYS A 58 -1.52 -19.23 -3.81
C CYS A 58 -2.06 -20.13 -4.95
N ARG A 59 -1.29 -21.10 -5.46
CA ARG A 59 -1.81 -22.10 -6.41
C ARG A 59 -2.69 -23.18 -5.75
N GLY A 60 -2.48 -23.47 -4.47
CA GLY A 60 -3.32 -24.40 -3.68
C GLY A 60 -4.66 -23.83 -3.22
N CYS A 61 -4.86 -22.51 -3.29
CA CYS A 61 -6.11 -21.83 -2.95
C CYS A 61 -6.92 -21.39 -4.19
N GLY A 62 -6.69 -22.01 -5.35
CA GLY A 62 -7.35 -21.66 -6.61
C GLY A 62 -8.55 -22.53 -6.99
N HIS A 63 -9.18 -23.24 -6.04
CA HIS A 63 -10.38 -24.03 -6.30
C HIS A 63 -11.33 -23.97 -5.09
N THR A 64 -11.90 -22.79 -4.86
CA THR A 64 -13.26 -22.74 -4.34
C THR A 64 -14.16 -22.62 -5.55
N GLU A 65 -14.74 -23.74 -5.96
CA GLU A 65 -15.98 -23.77 -6.74
C GLU A 65 -17.09 -23.15 -5.85
N GLY A 66 -17.01 -21.84 -5.65
CA GLY A 66 -18.12 -21.04 -5.17
C GLY A 66 -19.06 -20.84 -6.35
N LYS A 67 -20.37 -20.86 -6.08
CA LYS A 67 -21.46 -20.47 -6.99
C LYS A 67 -21.04 -19.31 -7.90
N PRO A 68 -21.61 -19.15 -9.11
CA PRO A 68 -21.38 -17.95 -9.91
C PRO A 68 -21.71 -16.73 -9.03
N HIS A 69 -20.67 -16.09 -8.49
CA HIS A 69 -20.83 -14.91 -7.68
C HIS A 69 -21.30 -13.83 -8.65
N ASN A 70 -22.27 -13.03 -8.21
CA ASN A 70 -22.66 -11.84 -8.94
C ASN A 70 -21.52 -10.81 -8.79
N GLU A 71 -20.39 -11.03 -9.48
CA GLU A 71 -19.22 -10.14 -9.60
C GLU A 71 -19.54 -8.87 -10.41
N SER A 72 -20.80 -8.46 -10.40
CA SER A 72 -21.25 -7.25 -11.04
C SER A 72 -21.30 -6.14 -10.01
N ILE A 73 -20.59 -5.05 -10.26
CA ILE A 73 -20.77 -3.81 -9.51
C ILE A 73 -22.13 -3.17 -9.79
N TYR A 74 -22.82 -3.59 -10.86
CA TYR A 74 -24.11 -3.03 -11.25
C TYR A 74 -25.23 -3.51 -10.33
N GLY A 75 -26.14 -2.58 -10.03
CA GLY A 75 -27.27 -2.77 -9.12
C GLY A 75 -27.21 -1.85 -7.90
N SER A 76 -28.09 -2.11 -6.94
CA SER A 76 -28.23 -1.30 -5.72
C SER A 76 -27.63 -2.01 -4.51
N PHE A 77 -26.90 -1.26 -3.70
CA PHE A 77 -26.19 -1.73 -2.52
C PHE A 77 -26.40 -0.72 -1.38
N ALA A 78 -26.69 -1.22 -0.19
CA ALA A 78 -26.97 -0.38 0.97
C ALA A 78 -26.16 -0.80 2.18
N MET A 79 -25.82 0.18 3.03
CA MET A 79 -25.42 -0.12 4.40
C MET A 79 -26.55 -0.81 5.16
N SER A 80 -26.21 -1.55 6.23
CA SER A 80 -27.17 -2.31 7.04
C SER A 80 -28.31 -1.45 7.61
N ASP A 81 -27.99 -0.21 7.97
CA ASP A 81 -28.94 0.79 8.49
C ASP A 81 -29.76 1.51 7.40
N LYS A 82 -29.48 1.21 6.11
CA LYS A 82 -30.08 1.84 4.92
C LYS A 82 -29.94 3.37 4.87
N SER A 83 -29.02 3.95 5.65
CA SER A 83 -28.75 5.39 5.64
C SER A 83 -28.05 5.82 4.35
N CYS A 84 -27.34 4.89 3.72
CA CYS A 84 -26.55 5.10 2.52
C CYS A 84 -26.85 3.99 1.52
N VAL A 85 -27.36 4.37 0.34
CA VAL A 85 -27.67 3.46 -0.76
C VAL A 85 -26.98 3.93 -2.03
N TYR A 86 -26.10 3.09 -2.59
CA TYR A 86 -25.49 3.29 -3.89
C TYR A 86 -26.24 2.51 -4.95
N THR A 87 -26.45 3.11 -6.13
CA THR A 87 -26.97 2.42 -7.31
C THR A 87 -26.02 2.68 -8.48
N PHE A 88 -25.49 1.60 -9.06
CA PHE A 88 -24.57 1.65 -10.21
C PHE A 88 -25.28 1.11 -11.45
N ARG A 89 -25.28 1.89 -12.54
CA ARG A 89 -25.91 1.54 -13.82
C ARG A 89 -24.86 1.18 -14.87
N GLU A 90 -25.27 0.39 -15.87
CA GLU A 90 -24.39 -0.11 -16.93
C GLU A 90 -23.85 0.99 -17.85
N ASP A 91 -24.49 2.16 -17.88
CA ASP A 91 -24.04 3.32 -18.66
C ASP A 91 -22.93 4.14 -17.99
N GLY A 92 -22.43 3.69 -16.82
CA GLY A 92 -21.42 4.39 -16.03
C GLY A 92 -21.98 5.53 -15.17
N SER A 93 -23.31 5.69 -15.11
CA SER A 93 -23.98 6.59 -14.17
C SER A 93 -24.33 5.87 -12.87
N GLY A 94 -24.47 6.64 -11.81
CA GLY A 94 -25.00 6.14 -10.55
C GLY A 94 -25.70 7.19 -9.72
N GLU A 95 -26.25 6.73 -8.61
CA GLU A 95 -26.92 7.57 -7.64
C GLU A 95 -26.59 7.09 -6.22
N LEU A 96 -26.19 8.03 -5.37
CA LEU A 96 -26.04 7.87 -3.94
C LEU A 96 -27.27 8.48 -3.27
N ARG A 97 -28.01 7.70 -2.49
CA ARG A 97 -29.03 8.21 -1.57
C ARG A 97 -28.47 8.22 -0.16
N LEU A 98 -28.20 9.42 0.34
CA LEU A 98 -27.73 9.66 1.71
C LEU A 98 -28.87 10.24 2.54
N SER A 99 -29.32 9.51 3.55
CA SER A 99 -30.46 9.89 4.39
C SER A 99 -31.72 10.26 3.57
N GLY A 100 -31.91 9.59 2.43
CA GLY A 100 -33.02 9.82 1.51
C GLY A 100 -32.79 10.87 0.43
N ALA A 101 -31.80 11.76 0.59
CA ALA A 101 -31.44 12.76 -0.40
C ALA A 101 -30.62 12.14 -1.57
N PRO A 102 -31.02 12.33 -2.83
CA PRO A 102 -30.33 11.76 -3.98
C PRO A 102 -29.18 12.64 -4.48
N TYR A 103 -28.04 12.01 -4.78
CA TYR A 103 -26.85 12.62 -5.35
C TYR A 103 -26.41 11.80 -6.55
N LYS A 104 -26.42 12.41 -7.74
CA LYS A 104 -25.98 11.75 -8.97
C LYS A 104 -24.46 11.75 -9.06
N PHE A 105 -23.93 10.71 -9.69
CA PHE A 105 -22.51 10.61 -9.96
C PHE A 105 -22.25 9.85 -11.26
N ARG A 106 -21.05 10.03 -11.79
CA ARG A 106 -20.44 9.14 -12.77
C ARG A 106 -19.40 8.27 -12.08
N PHE A 107 -19.20 7.07 -12.58
CA PHE A 107 -18.18 6.20 -12.03
C PHE A 107 -17.41 5.45 -13.11
N THR A 108 -16.20 5.05 -12.73
CA THR A 108 -15.37 4.14 -13.52
C THR A 108 -14.83 3.05 -12.61
N LEU A 109 -14.81 1.81 -13.11
CA LEU A 109 -14.22 0.67 -12.43
C LEU A 109 -13.03 0.17 -13.25
N SER A 110 -11.83 0.36 -12.72
CA SER A 110 -10.58 -0.12 -13.32
C SER A 110 -9.98 -1.19 -12.42
N GLY A 111 -10.18 -2.47 -12.77
CA GLY A 111 -9.81 -3.59 -11.91
C GLY A 111 -10.62 -3.58 -10.62
N ARG A 112 -9.97 -3.28 -9.49
CA ARG A 112 -10.63 -3.12 -8.18
C ARG A 112 -10.82 -1.66 -7.77
N THR A 113 -10.28 -0.71 -8.52
CA THR A 113 -10.37 0.71 -8.19
C THR A 113 -11.65 1.29 -8.77
N LEU A 114 -12.57 1.69 -7.90
CA LEU A 114 -13.78 2.43 -8.22
C LEU A 114 -13.52 3.91 -8.00
N SER A 115 -13.64 4.71 -9.06
CA SER A 115 -13.62 6.17 -8.97
C SER A 115 -15.02 6.71 -9.17
N ILE A 116 -15.46 7.62 -8.29
CA ILE A 116 -16.76 8.27 -8.29
C ILE A 116 -16.56 9.78 -8.41
N ASP A 117 -17.21 10.36 -9.41
CA ASP A 117 -17.26 11.79 -9.73
C ASP A 117 -18.69 12.28 -9.47
N PHE A 118 -18.88 13.10 -8.44
CA PHE A 118 -20.21 13.57 -8.03
C PHE A 118 -20.62 14.82 -8.79
N GLU A 119 -21.86 14.85 -9.29
CA GLU A 119 -22.39 16.06 -9.95
C GLU A 119 -22.61 17.21 -8.95
N ALA A 120 -22.81 16.89 -7.67
CA ALA A 120 -23.07 17.86 -6.63
C ALA A 120 -21.76 18.42 -6.06
N GLU A 121 -21.54 19.74 -6.18
CA GLU A 121 -20.34 20.42 -5.67
C GLU A 121 -20.15 20.28 -4.14
N ALA A 122 -21.20 19.94 -3.40
CA ALA A 122 -21.15 19.70 -1.96
C ALA A 122 -20.45 18.38 -1.59
N LEU A 123 -20.30 17.46 -2.54
CA LEU A 123 -19.63 16.18 -2.34
C LEU A 123 -18.27 16.20 -3.04
N THR A 124 -17.27 15.61 -2.38
CA THR A 124 -15.94 15.45 -2.94
C THR A 124 -15.85 14.15 -3.73
N ASP A 125 -15.30 14.22 -4.93
CA ASP A 125 -14.97 13.04 -5.74
C ASP A 125 -14.04 12.10 -4.97
N CYS A 126 -14.26 10.81 -5.12
CA CYS A 126 -13.59 9.84 -4.28
C CYS A 126 -13.26 8.54 -5.00
N GLU A 127 -12.31 7.82 -4.43
CA GLU A 127 -11.87 6.52 -4.89
C GLU A 127 -12.06 5.48 -3.78
N TYR A 128 -12.45 4.27 -4.19
CA TYR A 128 -12.57 3.11 -3.33
C TYR A 128 -11.83 1.92 -3.96
N GLU A 129 -11.27 1.05 -3.12
CA GLU A 129 -10.93 -0.31 -3.53
C GLU A 129 -12.13 -1.23 -3.26
N VAL A 130 -12.57 -1.95 -4.30
CA VAL A 130 -13.73 -2.84 -4.28
C VAL A 130 -13.28 -4.27 -4.05
N ALA A 131 -13.90 -4.92 -3.06
CA ALA A 131 -13.90 -6.36 -2.92
C ALA A 131 -15.34 -6.88 -2.98
N TYR A 132 -15.56 -7.94 -3.75
CA TYR A 132 -16.87 -8.61 -3.83
C TYR A 132 -17.01 -9.58 -2.66
N THR A 133 -18.16 -9.56 -2.00
CA THR A 133 -18.50 -10.45 -0.90
C THR A 133 -19.70 -11.33 -1.28
N ASP A 134 -20.03 -12.30 -0.43
CA ASP A 134 -21.21 -13.14 -0.63
C ASP A 134 -22.53 -12.35 -0.66
N THR A 135 -22.56 -11.21 0.04
CA THR A 135 -23.77 -10.40 0.23
C THR A 135 -23.77 -9.10 -0.57
N GLY A 136 -22.64 -8.68 -1.15
CA GLY A 136 -22.54 -7.43 -1.89
C GLY A 136 -21.09 -6.96 -2.10
N LEU A 137 -20.78 -5.76 -1.62
CA LEU A 137 -19.50 -5.09 -1.80
C LEU A 137 -18.88 -4.71 -0.46
N GLU A 138 -17.58 -4.89 -0.33
CA GLU A 138 -16.74 -4.18 0.64
C GLU A 138 -16.02 -3.06 -0.11
N LEU A 139 -16.24 -1.81 0.30
CA LEU A 139 -15.54 -0.64 -0.20
C LEU A 139 -14.49 -0.20 0.82
N THR A 140 -13.23 -0.22 0.44
CA THR A 140 -12.15 0.36 1.24
C THR A 140 -11.87 1.78 0.77
N ALA A 141 -12.01 2.74 1.68
CA ALA A 141 -11.90 4.17 1.44
C ALA A 141 -10.50 4.56 0.95
N GLY A 142 -10.42 5.15 -0.24
CA GLY A 142 -9.20 5.62 -0.87
C GLY A 142 -9.09 7.15 -0.81
N LYS A 143 -8.56 7.72 -1.90
CA LYS A 143 -8.40 9.17 -2.06
C LYS A 143 -9.78 9.85 -2.11
N GLY A 144 -9.88 11.07 -1.58
CA GLY A 144 -11.11 11.87 -1.63
C GLY A 144 -12.21 11.44 -0.64
N THR A 145 -11.94 10.44 0.19
CA THR A 145 -12.82 10.03 1.30
C THR A 145 -12.45 10.74 2.59
N ALA A 146 -13.37 10.80 3.55
CA ALA A 146 -13.15 11.44 4.85
C ALA A 146 -12.05 10.75 5.67
N THR A 147 -11.99 9.42 5.61
CA THR A 147 -11.02 8.60 6.36
C THR A 147 -10.43 7.52 5.47
N GLN A 148 -9.17 7.69 5.04
CA GLN A 148 -8.52 6.71 4.17
C GLN A 148 -8.29 5.37 4.91
N GLY A 149 -8.60 4.26 4.24
CA GLY A 149 -8.49 2.90 4.75
C GLY A 149 -9.71 2.39 5.51
N GLU A 150 -10.73 3.24 5.74
CA GLU A 150 -11.98 2.82 6.36
C GLU A 150 -12.74 1.84 5.45
N LYS A 151 -13.40 0.84 6.04
CA LYS A 151 -14.12 -0.19 5.29
C LYS A 151 -15.61 -0.04 5.47
N TYR A 152 -16.34 -0.05 4.34
CA TYR A 152 -17.78 0.00 4.31
C TYR A 152 -18.32 -1.29 3.69
N ILE A 153 -19.18 -1.98 4.43
CA ILE A 153 -19.86 -3.19 3.95
C ILE A 153 -21.24 -2.78 3.43
N LEU A 154 -21.45 -2.98 2.13
CA LEU A 154 -22.69 -2.71 1.44
C LEU A 154 -23.31 -4.02 0.99
N ASN A 155 -24.51 -4.31 1.48
CA ASN A 155 -25.25 -5.48 1.05
C ASN A 155 -26.04 -5.12 -0.21
N ARG A 156 -26.01 -6.01 -1.20
CA ARG A 156 -26.88 -5.91 -2.37
C ARG A 156 -28.32 -5.96 -1.86
N THR A 157 -29.12 -4.98 -2.23
CA THR A 157 -30.52 -4.87 -1.76
C THR A 157 -31.51 -5.71 -2.58
N GLU A 158 -31.00 -6.70 -3.34
CA GLU A 158 -31.68 -7.51 -4.38
C GLU A 158 -32.42 -6.69 -5.46
N LYS A 159 -32.90 -7.27 -6.57
CA LYS A 159 -32.40 -8.28 -7.52
C LYS A 159 -33.36 -8.22 -8.72
#